data_AF-W2STT0-F1
#
_entry.id   AF-W2STT0-F1
#
_cell.length_a   1.000
_cell.length_b   1.000
_cell.length_c   1.000
_cell.angle_alpha   90.00
_cell.angle_beta   90.00
_cell.angle_gamma   90.00
#
_symmetry.space_group_name_H-M   'P 1'
#
loop_
_entity.id
_entity.type
_entity.pdbx_description
1 polymer ?
#
loop_
_entity_poly.entity_id
_entity_poly.type
_entity_poly.pdbx_seq_one_letter_code
_entity_poly.pdbx_strand_id
1 'polypeptide(L)'
;LEVPWKTCNNSWNTPLCTDTLNATLGKSGERLTTPSEEFYFHRVLEIQKSAGFEDLGGVKPSMALCLAFVFLLVYFALWKGPRSSGKMVWVTATAPYIVLTILLIRGVTLPGAAKGIYYYLMPDFSKLSDPKVWSAAATQIFFSLGPGFGVLLALSSYNDFNNNCYRWVI
;
A
#
# COMPACT_ATOMS: atom_id res chain seq x y z
N LEU A 1 -13.93 -20.66 -2.90
CA LEU A 1 -14.08 -19.27 -3.40
C LEU A 1 -12.82 -18.95 -4.19
N GLU A 2 -12.93 -18.66 -5.48
CA GLU A 2 -11.78 -18.35 -6.33
C GLU A 2 -11.60 -16.83 -6.44
N VAL A 3 -10.37 -16.33 -6.40
CA VAL A 3 -10.09 -14.90 -6.47
C VAL A 3 -10.10 -14.41 -7.93
N PRO A 4 -10.65 -13.21 -8.21
CA PRO A 4 -10.90 -12.75 -9.59
C PRO A 4 -9.62 -12.43 -10.38
N TRP A 5 -8.48 -12.28 -9.71
CA TRP A 5 -7.16 -12.01 -10.32
C TRP A 5 -6.30 -13.25 -10.55
N LYS A 6 -6.90 -14.45 -10.44
CA LYS A 6 -6.19 -15.73 -10.65
C LYS A 6 -6.18 -16.19 -12.10
N THR A 7 -7.25 -15.92 -12.84
CA THR A 7 -7.44 -16.41 -14.21
C THR A 7 -7.70 -15.25 -15.18
N CYS A 8 -7.41 -15.47 -16.47
CA CYS A 8 -7.71 -14.51 -17.55
C CYS A 8 -9.13 -14.63 -18.11
N ASN A 9 -10.00 -15.45 -17.51
CA ASN A 9 -11.34 -15.72 -18.03
C ASN A 9 -12.39 -14.76 -17.43
N ASN A 10 -12.15 -13.45 -17.57
CA ASN A 10 -13.08 -12.42 -17.11
C ASN A 10 -13.39 -11.40 -18.21
N SER A 11 -14.51 -10.70 -18.07
CA SER A 11 -14.99 -9.72 -19.05
C SER A 11 -14.09 -8.50 -19.25
N TRP A 12 -13.14 -8.25 -18.34
CA TRP A 12 -12.20 -7.14 -18.39
C TRP A 12 -10.80 -7.54 -18.90
N ASN A 13 -10.55 -8.84 -19.12
CA ASN A 13 -9.25 -9.30 -19.57
C ASN A 13 -9.08 -9.09 -21.09
N THR A 14 -7.91 -8.62 -21.49
CA THR A 14 -7.53 -8.53 -22.91
C THR A 14 -7.03 -9.88 -23.46
N PRO A 15 -6.96 -10.04 -24.79
CA PRO A 15 -6.34 -11.22 -25.41
C PRO A 15 -4.85 -11.43 -25.08
N LEU A 16 -4.19 -10.40 -24.52
CA LEU A 16 -2.78 -10.44 -24.12
C LEU A 16 -2.56 -10.97 -22.70
N CYS A 17 -3.65 -11.25 -21.97
CA CYS A 17 -3.58 -11.82 -20.63
C CYS A 17 -3.10 -13.28 -20.68
N THR A 18 -2.10 -13.62 -19.87
CA THR A 18 -1.62 -15.00 -19.70
C THR A 18 -1.52 -15.38 -18.23
N ASP A 19 -2.00 -16.57 -17.89
CA ASP A 19 -1.83 -17.19 -16.56
C ASP A 19 -0.55 -18.03 -16.47
N THR A 20 0.18 -18.19 -17.58
CA THR A 20 1.41 -18.99 -17.64
C THR A 20 2.67 -18.14 -17.43
N LEU A 21 3.42 -18.47 -16.37
CA LEU A 21 4.65 -17.76 -15.96
C LEU A 21 5.83 -17.87 -16.95
N ASN A 22 5.77 -18.79 -17.92
CA ASN A 22 6.86 -19.06 -18.86
C ASN A 22 6.72 -18.36 -20.23
N ALA A 23 5.66 -17.58 -20.45
CA ALA A 23 5.42 -16.86 -21.69
C ALA A 23 5.51 -15.36 -21.43
N THR A 24 6.71 -14.77 -21.44
CA THR A 24 6.88 -13.31 -21.35
C THR A 24 6.84 -12.63 -22.73
N LEU A 25 6.91 -13.39 -23.81
CA LEU A 25 6.80 -12.93 -25.20
C LEU A 25 5.69 -13.71 -25.90
N GLY A 26 4.65 -13.01 -26.35
CA GLY A 26 3.62 -13.59 -27.21
C GLY A 26 4.20 -14.05 -28.55
N LYS A 27 3.46 -14.90 -29.27
CA LYS A 27 3.84 -15.38 -30.63
C LYS A 27 4.11 -14.25 -31.63
N SER A 28 3.65 -13.03 -31.33
CA SER A 28 3.74 -11.79 -32.10
C SER A 28 4.79 -10.77 -31.59
N GLY A 29 5.56 -11.10 -30.54
CA GLY A 29 6.51 -10.15 -29.92
C GLY A 29 5.86 -9.11 -28.99
N GLU A 30 4.55 -9.22 -28.75
CA GLU A 30 3.81 -8.35 -27.85
C GLU A 30 4.06 -8.74 -26.38
N ARG A 31 4.08 -7.72 -25.51
CA ARG A 31 4.26 -7.91 -24.07
C ARG A 31 2.98 -8.48 -23.46
N LEU A 32 3.08 -9.70 -22.93
CA LEU A 32 1.99 -10.36 -22.22
C LEU A 32 1.80 -9.76 -20.83
N THR A 33 0.55 -9.68 -20.38
CA THR A 33 0.16 -9.12 -19.07
C THR A 33 -0.34 -10.24 -18.15
N THR A 34 -0.14 -10.08 -16.84
CA THR A 34 -0.62 -11.06 -15.86
C THR A 34 -2.09 -10.82 -15.51
N PRO A 35 -2.84 -11.83 -15.03
CA PRO A 35 -4.25 -11.66 -14.69
C PRO A 35 -4.45 -10.67 -13.53
N SER A 36 -3.47 -10.56 -12.63
CA SER A 36 -3.46 -9.60 -11.52
C SER A 36 -3.20 -8.17 -11.96
N GLU A 37 -2.32 -7.98 -12.94
CA GLU A 37 -2.06 -6.67 -13.56
C GLU A 37 -3.30 -6.17 -14.31
N GLU A 38 -3.90 -7.02 -15.16
CA GLU A 38 -5.14 -6.72 -15.87
C GLU A 38 -6.31 -6.45 -14.92
N PHE A 39 -6.44 -7.21 -13.83
CA PHE A 39 -7.45 -6.94 -12.81
C PHE A 39 -7.26 -5.55 -12.18
N TYR A 40 -6.03 -5.17 -11.85
CA TYR A 40 -5.77 -3.86 -11.26
C TYR A 40 -6.04 -2.71 -12.25
N PHE A 41 -5.47 -2.78 -13.45
CA PHE A 41 -5.59 -1.69 -14.42
C PHE A 41 -6.95 -1.64 -15.10
N HIS A 42 -7.48 -2.78 -15.56
CA HIS A 42 -8.70 -2.81 -16.37
C HIS A 42 -9.98 -2.94 -15.56
N ARG A 43 -9.93 -3.55 -14.36
CA ARG A 43 -11.11 -3.77 -13.51
C ARG A 43 -11.15 -2.92 -12.26
N VAL A 44 -10.04 -2.61 -11.61
CA VAL A 44 -10.03 -1.75 -10.41
C VAL A 44 -9.97 -0.28 -10.85
N LEU A 45 -8.94 0.12 -11.57
CA LEU A 45 -8.73 1.50 -12.00
C LEU A 45 -9.57 1.91 -13.22
N GLU A 46 -9.79 1.00 -14.18
CA GLU A 46 -10.38 1.32 -15.49
C GLU A 46 -9.57 2.35 -16.29
N ILE A 47 -8.23 2.28 -16.21
CA ILE A 47 -7.33 3.26 -16.81
C ILE A 47 -7.46 3.34 -18.33
N GLN A 48 -7.87 2.25 -18.99
CA GLN A 48 -8.14 2.19 -20.43
C GLN A 48 -9.26 3.14 -20.91
N LYS A 49 -10.06 3.70 -19.99
CA LYS A 49 -11.07 4.71 -20.30
C LYS A 49 -10.54 6.15 -20.30
N SER A 50 -9.26 6.33 -19.97
CA SER A 50 -8.56 7.62 -19.98
C SER A 50 -7.54 7.63 -21.11
N ALA A 51 -7.47 8.73 -21.85
CA ALA A 51 -6.46 8.94 -22.90
C ALA A 51 -5.18 9.62 -22.36
N GLY A 52 -5.11 9.90 -21.05
CA GLY A 52 -3.99 10.57 -20.40
C GLY A 52 -4.46 11.61 -19.38
N PHE A 53 -3.55 12.48 -18.95
CA PHE A 53 -3.87 13.51 -17.95
C PHE A 53 -4.87 14.57 -18.44
N GLU A 54 -4.94 14.79 -19.75
CA GLU A 54 -5.88 15.75 -20.37
C GLU A 54 -7.32 15.20 -20.44
N ASP A 55 -7.46 13.87 -20.46
CA ASP A 55 -8.76 13.18 -20.46
C ASP A 55 -8.72 11.99 -19.49
N LEU A 56 -9.11 12.27 -18.24
CA LEU A 56 -9.18 11.29 -17.17
C LEU A 56 -10.38 10.34 -17.28
N GLY A 57 -11.29 10.56 -18.24
CA GLY A 57 -12.54 9.83 -18.35
C GLY A 57 -13.53 10.16 -17.22
N GLY A 58 -14.51 9.27 -17.02
CA GLY A 58 -15.57 9.44 -16.03
C GLY A 58 -15.24 8.88 -14.63
N VAL A 59 -15.92 9.40 -13.60
CA VAL A 59 -15.79 8.87 -12.23
C VAL A 59 -16.41 7.47 -12.14
N LYS A 60 -15.61 6.50 -11.68
CA LYS A 60 -16.08 5.14 -11.45
C LYS A 60 -16.98 5.04 -10.20
N PRO A 61 -18.27 4.66 -10.35
CA PRO A 61 -19.22 4.70 -9.24
C PRO A 61 -18.85 3.78 -8.06
N SER A 62 -18.30 2.59 -8.34
CA SER A 62 -17.90 1.66 -7.27
C SER A 62 -16.75 2.22 -6.42
N MET A 63 -15.78 2.90 -7.03
CA MET A 63 -14.68 3.55 -6.30
C MET A 63 -15.17 4.78 -5.54
N ALA A 64 -16.06 5.57 -6.12
CA ALA A 64 -16.69 6.70 -5.44
C ALA A 64 -17.47 6.25 -4.20
N LEU A 65 -18.23 5.15 -4.29
CA LEU A 65 -18.95 4.55 -3.16
C LEU A 65 -18.00 4.01 -2.08
N CYS A 66 -16.92 3.31 -2.48
CA CYS A 66 -15.89 2.87 -1.53
C CYS A 66 -15.25 4.05 -0.80
N LEU A 67 -14.93 5.13 -1.53
CA LEU A 67 -14.36 6.35 -0.95
C LEU A 67 -15.34 7.03 0.01
N ALA A 68 -16.61 7.18 -0.39
CA ALA A 68 -17.66 7.75 0.45
C ALA A 68 -17.82 6.94 1.75
N PHE A 69 -17.79 5.60 1.66
CA PHE A 69 -17.84 4.73 2.82
C PHE A 69 -16.64 4.95 3.76
N VAL A 70 -15.41 5.06 3.23
CA VAL A 70 -14.22 5.38 4.04
C VAL A 70 -14.37 6.74 4.74
N PHE A 71 -14.85 7.77 4.04
CA PHE A 71 -15.09 9.09 4.65
C PHE A 71 -16.12 9.03 5.78
N LEU A 72 -17.19 8.24 5.63
CA LEU A 72 -18.16 8.03 6.70
C LEU A 72 -17.50 7.39 7.93
N LEU A 73 -16.65 6.37 7.74
CA LEU A 73 -15.92 5.74 8.85
C LEU A 73 -14.98 6.74 9.56
N VAL A 74 -14.24 7.54 8.78
CA VAL A 74 -13.35 8.58 9.34
C VAL A 74 -14.15 9.63 10.10
N TYR A 75 -15.28 10.06 9.55
CA TYR A 75 -16.18 11.00 10.23
C TYR A 75 -16.64 10.46 11.58
N PHE A 76 -17.14 9.22 11.65
CA PHE A 76 -17.55 8.62 12.93
C PHE A 76 -16.39 8.40 13.90
N ALA A 77 -15.19 8.09 13.41
CA ALA A 77 -14.00 7.97 14.24
C ALA A 77 -13.63 9.30 14.93
N LEU A 78 -13.82 10.42 14.22
CA LEU A 78 -13.44 11.76 14.68
C LEU A 78 -14.56 12.54 15.39
N TRP A 79 -15.84 12.24 15.14
CA TRP A 79 -16.98 13.06 15.59
C TRP A 79 -16.97 13.29 17.11
N LYS A 80 -16.67 12.27 17.92
CA LYS A 80 -16.61 12.40 19.39
C LYS A 80 -15.24 12.87 19.92
N GLY A 81 -14.38 13.39 19.04
CA GLY A 81 -13.06 13.93 19.37
C GLY A 81 -12.02 12.87 19.75
N PRO A 82 -10.94 13.29 20.46
CA PRO A 82 -9.78 12.44 20.74
C PRO A 82 -10.12 11.15 21.49
N ARG A 83 -11.10 11.19 22.41
CA ARG A 83 -11.55 10.01 23.19
C ARG A 83 -12.14 8.91 22.32
N SER A 84 -12.81 9.27 21.21
CA SER A 84 -13.39 8.31 20.26
C SER A 84 -12.33 7.77 19.31
N SER A 85 -11.51 8.67 18.77
CA SER A 85 -10.39 8.29 17.90
C SER A 85 -9.42 7.33 18.61
N GLY A 86 -9.13 7.56 19.89
CA GLY A 86 -8.28 6.69 20.69
C GLY A 86 -8.80 5.25 20.79
N LYS A 87 -10.13 5.05 20.89
CA LYS A 87 -10.73 3.71 20.91
C LYS A 87 -10.60 3.01 19.55
N MET A 88 -10.79 3.73 18.45
CA MET A 88 -10.63 3.20 17.10
C MET A 88 -9.18 2.81 16.82
N VAL A 89 -8.23 3.61 17.29
CA VAL A 89 -6.77 3.40 17.14
C VAL A 89 -6.32 2.06 17.74
N TRP A 90 -6.92 1.61 18.84
CA TRP A 90 -6.62 0.28 19.40
C TRP A 90 -6.83 -0.84 18.40
N VAL A 91 -7.78 -0.73 17.47
CA VAL A 91 -8.00 -1.71 16.41
C VAL A 91 -7.13 -1.40 15.20
N THR A 92 -7.17 -0.16 14.70
CA THR A 92 -6.51 0.19 13.43
C THR A 92 -4.99 0.20 13.50
N ALA A 93 -4.40 0.47 14.67
CA ALA A 93 -2.95 0.42 14.86
C ALA A 93 -2.45 -1.00 15.19
N THR A 94 -3.26 -1.87 15.78
CA THR A 94 -2.84 -3.24 16.16
C THR A 94 -3.06 -4.25 15.05
N ALA A 95 -4.15 -4.14 14.29
CA ALA A 95 -4.47 -5.08 13.22
C ALA A 95 -3.35 -5.26 12.17
N PRO A 96 -2.66 -4.20 11.71
CA PRO A 96 -1.54 -4.35 10.79
C PRO A 96 -0.43 -5.26 11.34
N TYR A 97 -0.08 -5.18 12.62
CA TYR A 97 0.94 -6.06 13.22
C TYR A 97 0.51 -7.53 13.21
N ILE A 98 -0.77 -7.80 13.50
CA ILE A 98 -1.32 -9.16 13.45
C ILE A 98 -1.22 -9.71 12.02
N VAL A 99 -1.70 -8.93 11.03
CA VAL A 99 -1.67 -9.32 9.61
C VAL A 99 -0.23 -9.52 9.14
N LEU A 100 0.68 -8.59 9.43
CA LEU A 100 2.09 -8.69 9.08
C LEU A 100 2.75 -9.92 9.70
N THR A 101 2.40 -10.28 10.95
CA THR A 101 2.92 -11.48 11.61
C THR A 101 2.45 -12.75 10.90
N ILE A 102 1.16 -12.82 10.55
CA ILE A 102 0.61 -13.96 9.78
C ILE A 102 1.27 -14.06 8.40
N LEU A 103 1.41 -12.92 7.70
CA LEU A 103 2.07 -12.86 6.40
C LEU A 103 3.55 -13.20 6.48
N LEU A 104 4.24 -12.82 7.56
CA LEU A 104 5.64 -13.17 7.80
C LEU A 104 5.79 -14.68 7.97
N ILE A 105 5.01 -15.29 8.89
CA ILE A 105 5.04 -16.74 9.11
C ILE A 105 4.71 -17.49 7.81
N ARG A 106 3.69 -17.03 7.07
CA ARG A 106 3.36 -17.65 5.78
C ARG A 106 4.48 -17.45 4.76
N GLY A 107 5.06 -16.26 4.68
CA GLY A 107 6.13 -15.92 3.75
C GLY A 107 7.39 -16.74 3.95
N VAL A 108 7.83 -16.92 5.21
CA VAL A 108 9.04 -17.71 5.52
C VAL A 108 8.85 -19.21 5.37
N THR A 109 7.60 -19.71 5.44
CA THR A 109 7.28 -21.14 5.23
C THR A 109 7.11 -21.51 3.75
N LEU A 110 7.10 -20.54 2.83
CA LEU A 110 7.00 -20.81 1.40
C LEU A 110 8.35 -21.27 0.81
N PRO A 111 8.35 -22.21 -0.16
CA PRO A 111 9.56 -22.59 -0.85
C PRO A 111 10.14 -21.39 -1.61
N GLY A 112 11.46 -21.21 -1.54
CA GLY A 112 12.16 -20.09 -2.18
C GLY A 112 12.24 -18.79 -1.37
N ALA A 113 11.67 -18.73 -0.16
CA ALA A 113 11.71 -17.55 0.71
C ALA A 113 13.15 -17.06 1.00
N ALA A 114 14.10 -17.99 1.18
CA ALA A 114 15.50 -17.68 1.45
C ALA A 114 16.15 -16.81 0.36
N LYS A 115 15.77 -17.00 -0.92
CA LYS A 115 16.28 -16.19 -2.04
C LYS A 115 15.81 -14.74 -1.91
N GLY A 116 14.54 -14.52 -1.59
CA GLY A 116 13.99 -13.18 -1.37
C GLY A 116 14.66 -12.46 -0.20
N ILE A 117 14.85 -13.16 0.92
CA ILE A 117 15.53 -12.62 2.12
C ILE A 117 16.97 -12.24 1.79
N TYR A 118 17.68 -13.10 1.06
CA TYR A 118 19.06 -12.83 0.63
C TYR A 118 19.14 -11.55 -0.22
N TYR A 119 18.28 -11.41 -1.25
CA TYR A 119 18.28 -10.19 -2.08
C TYR A 119 17.89 -8.93 -1.31
N TYR A 120 17.03 -9.03 -0.29
CA TYR A 120 16.61 -7.88 0.51
C TYR A 120 17.72 -7.39 1.46
N LEU A 121 18.47 -8.32 2.07
CA LEU A 121 19.46 -8.00 3.11
C LEU A 121 20.89 -7.88 2.60
N MET A 122 21.21 -8.37 1.40
CA MET A 122 22.56 -8.32 0.85
C MET A 122 23.02 -6.85 0.67
N PRO A 123 24.01 -6.37 1.44
CA PRO A 123 24.43 -4.97 1.38
C PRO A 123 25.36 -4.72 0.18
N ASP A 124 25.13 -3.62 -0.52
CA ASP A 124 26.06 -3.08 -1.51
C ASP A 124 26.65 -1.76 -1.00
N PHE A 125 27.82 -1.84 -0.37
CA PHE A 125 28.48 -0.68 0.21
C PHE A 125 28.93 0.36 -0.83
N SER A 126 29.07 -0.02 -2.10
CA SER A 126 29.40 0.94 -3.17
C SER A 126 28.30 1.99 -3.37
N LYS A 127 27.06 1.68 -2.97
CA LYS A 127 25.93 2.61 -3.05
C LYS A 127 25.99 3.71 -2.00
N LEU A 128 26.71 3.51 -0.89
CA LEU A 128 26.78 4.51 0.17
C LEU A 128 27.55 5.77 -0.23
N SER A 129 28.41 5.69 -1.26
CA SER A 129 29.08 6.89 -1.81
C SER A 129 28.17 7.73 -2.71
N ASP A 130 27.00 7.22 -3.10
CA ASP A 130 26.04 7.98 -3.91
C ASP A 130 25.20 8.92 -3.01
N PRO A 131 25.28 10.25 -3.18
CA PRO A 131 24.49 11.20 -2.38
C PRO A 131 22.97 11.00 -2.54
N LYS A 132 22.50 10.39 -3.63
CA LYS A 132 21.07 10.11 -3.82
C LYS A 132 20.54 9.10 -2.80
N VAL A 133 21.36 8.15 -2.36
CA VAL A 133 20.96 7.16 -1.34
C VAL A 133 20.68 7.86 0.00
N TRP A 134 21.51 8.84 0.36
CA TRP A 134 21.31 9.64 1.57
C TRP A 134 20.09 10.56 1.47
N SER A 135 19.86 11.17 0.31
CA SER A 135 18.64 11.95 0.08
C SER A 135 17.39 11.09 0.18
N ALA A 136 17.39 9.88 -0.39
CA ALA A 136 16.27 8.95 -0.29
C ALA A 136 16.04 8.49 1.16
N ALA A 137 17.10 8.18 1.91
CA ALA A 137 17.02 7.79 3.30
C ALA A 137 16.45 8.92 4.19
N ALA A 138 16.90 10.16 3.99
CA ALA A 138 16.39 11.33 4.70
C ALA A 138 14.90 11.54 4.41
N THR A 139 14.50 11.49 3.14
CA THR A 139 13.10 11.58 2.71
C THR A 139 12.25 10.46 3.35
N GLN A 140 12.77 9.23 3.38
CA GLN A 140 12.08 8.08 3.98
C GLN A 140 11.82 8.30 5.47
N ILE A 141 12.83 8.70 6.26
CA ILE A 141 12.68 8.93 7.70
C ILE A 141 11.75 10.13 7.95
N PHE A 142 11.90 11.21 7.19
CA PHE A 142 11.07 12.41 7.33
C PHE A 142 9.58 12.09 7.11
N PHE A 143 9.22 11.44 5.99
CA PHE A 143 7.82 11.11 5.72
C PHE A 143 7.28 9.95 6.57
N SER A 144 8.15 9.05 7.04
CA SER A 144 7.74 7.97 7.95
C SER A 144 7.39 8.47 9.35
N LEU A 145 8.10 9.49 9.86
CA LEU A 145 7.83 10.09 11.18
C LEU A 145 6.82 11.25 11.09
N GLY A 146 6.80 11.96 9.96
CA GLY A 146 5.94 13.12 9.71
C GLY A 146 6.10 14.30 10.68
N PRO A 147 7.32 14.68 11.13
CA PRO A 147 7.48 15.84 12.00
C PRO A 147 7.07 17.12 11.26
N GLY A 148 6.47 18.07 11.98
CA GLY A 148 6.10 19.38 11.41
C GLY A 148 4.75 19.42 10.67
N PHE A 149 4.05 18.29 10.49
CA PHE A 149 2.70 18.28 9.90
C PHE A 149 1.56 18.69 10.86
N GLY A 150 1.88 19.11 12.08
CA GLY A 150 0.90 19.54 13.08
C GLY A 150 0.10 18.42 13.76
N VAL A 151 0.08 17.20 13.20
CA VAL A 151 -0.62 16.04 13.80
C VAL A 151 -0.07 15.71 15.19
N LEU A 152 1.26 15.59 15.33
CA LEU A 152 1.89 15.31 16.62
C LEU A 152 1.67 16.46 17.63
N LEU A 153 1.67 17.70 17.15
CA LEU A 153 1.37 18.87 17.97
C LEU A 153 -0.07 18.82 18.50
N ALA A 154 -1.03 18.56 17.62
CA ALA A 154 -2.44 18.44 17.98
C ALA A 154 -2.70 17.25 18.92
N LEU A 155 -1.99 16.13 18.77
CA LEU A 155 -2.10 15.00 19.71
C LEU A 155 -1.48 15.34 21.07
N SER A 156 -0.33 16.03 21.07
CA SER A 156 0.37 16.42 22.30
C SER A 156 -0.40 17.44 23.14
N SER A 157 -1.25 18.29 22.52
CA SER A 157 -2.03 19.30 23.24
C SER A 157 -3.15 18.71 24.11
N TYR A 158 -3.52 17.44 23.89
CA TYR A 158 -4.48 16.71 24.73
C TYR A 158 -3.81 15.89 25.84
N ASN A 159 -2.48 15.96 25.98
CA ASN A 159 -1.73 15.22 26.99
C ASN A 159 -1.58 16.03 28.29
N ASP A 160 -1.36 15.35 29.42
CA ASP A 160 -1.10 16.02 30.69
C ASP A 160 0.23 16.77 30.66
N PHE A 161 0.26 17.98 31.25
CA PHE A 161 1.45 18.84 31.23
C PHE A 161 2.68 18.20 31.92
N ASN A 162 2.44 17.39 32.95
CA ASN A 162 3.50 16.72 33.70
C ASN A 162 3.85 15.33 33.14
N ASN A 163 3.28 14.92 32.00
CA ASN A 163 3.61 13.64 31.39
C ASN A 163 5.02 13.70 30.79
N ASN A 164 5.82 12.66 31.02
CA ASN A 164 7.18 12.57 30.48
C ASN A 164 7.13 12.27 28.98
N CYS A 165 7.08 13.31 28.15
CA CYS A 165 7.03 13.20 26.69
C CYS A 165 8.29 12.58 26.10
N TYR A 166 9.47 12.77 26.73
CA TYR A 166 10.74 12.22 26.26
C TYR A 166 10.69 10.68 26.19
N ARG A 167 10.05 10.04 27.17
CA ARG A 167 9.86 8.57 27.19
C ARG A 167 8.95 8.06 26.07
N TRP A 168 8.03 8.87 25.58
CA TRP A 168 7.07 8.47 24.53
C TRP A 168 7.57 8.78 23.13
N VAL A 169 8.55 9.67 23.01
CA VAL A 169 9.14 10.10 21.73
C VAL A 169 10.36 9.24 21.35
N ILE A 170 11.11 8.74 22.32
CA ILE A 170 12.29 7.89 22.13
C ILE A 170 11.89 6.42 22.26
#